data_AF-A0A5P9J241-F1
#
_entry.id   AF-A0A5P9J241-F1
#
_cell.length_a   1.000
_cell.length_b   1.000
_cell.length_c   1.000
_cell.angle_alpha   90.00
_cell.angle_beta   90.00
_cell.angle_gamma   90.00
#
_symmetry.space_group_name_H-M   'P 1'
#
loop_
_entity.id
_entity.type
_entity.pdbx_description
1 polymer ?
#
loop_
_entity_poly.entity_id
_entity_poly.type
_entity_poly.pdbx_seq_one_letter_code
_entity_poly.pdbx_strand_id
1 'polypeptide(L)' 'MSWQLLVSAFALMLIFEGLGPALFPKKWRAYMAQLASSDERTLKVVGIILILTGALVFHLINLV' A
#
# COMPACT_ATOMS: atom_id res chain seq x y z
N MET A 1 -0.79 -20.38 8.50
CA MET A 1 -1.34 -19.02 8.74
C MET A 1 -2.72 -19.16 9.35
N SER A 2 -2.96 -18.56 10.51
CA SER A 2 -4.30 -18.54 11.11
C SER A 2 -5.20 -17.58 10.34
N TRP A 3 -6.50 -17.90 10.22
CA TRP A 3 -7.49 -17.06 9.53
C TRP A 3 -7.55 -15.64 10.13
N GLN A 4 -7.38 -15.56 11.45
CA GLN A 4 -7.33 -14.32 12.22
C GLN A 4 -6.22 -13.40 11.74
N LEU A 5 -5.02 -13.92 11.44
CA LEU A 5 -3.90 -13.11 10.98
C LEU A 5 -4.17 -12.46 9.64
N LEU A 6 -4.81 -13.20 8.71
CA LEU A 6 -5.20 -12.65 7.41
C LEU A 6 -6.21 -11.51 7.56
N VAL A 7 -7.24 -11.72 8.40
CA VAL A 7 -8.25 -10.70 8.68
C VAL A 7 -7.63 -9.47 9.36
N SER A 8 -6.71 -9.65 10.31
CA SER A 8 -6.02 -8.54 10.98
C SER A 8 -5.11 -7.76 10.02
N ALA A 9 -4.36 -8.45 9.15
CA ALA A 9 -3.53 -7.79 8.14
C ALA A 9 -4.38 -6.96 7.17
N PHE A 10 -5.52 -7.51 6.73
CA PHE A 10 -6.46 -6.79 5.87
C PHE A 10 -7.10 -5.58 6.59
N ALA A 11 -7.49 -5.73 7.86
CA ALA A 11 -8.01 -4.62 8.65
C ALA A 11 -6.98 -3.48 8.80
N LEU A 12 -5.71 -3.80 9.05
CA LEU A 12 -4.64 -2.80 9.10
C LEU A 12 -4.43 -2.10 7.75
N MET A 13 -4.45 -2.84 6.64
CA MET A 13 -4.38 -2.27 5.29
C MET A 13 -5.49 -1.22 5.07
N LEU A 14 -6.73 -1.53 5.44
CA LEU A 14 -7.85 -0.59 5.32
C LEU A 14 -7.69 0.65 6.19
N ILE A 15 -7.20 0.48 7.43
CA ILE A 15 -6.91 1.61 8.33
C ILE A 15 -5.89 2.53 7.67
N PHE A 16 -4.75 1.99 7.21
CA PHE A 16 -3.69 2.79 6.60
C PHE A 16 -4.14 3.49 5.31
N GLU A 17 -4.89 2.81 4.45
CA GLU A 17 -5.47 3.41 3.23
C GLU A 17 -6.44 4.55 3.57
N GLY A 18 -7.22 4.40 4.64
CA GLY A 18 -8.18 5.41 5.09
C GLY A 18 -7.55 6.65 5.74
N LEU A 19 -6.31 6.57 6.25
CA LEU A 19 -5.66 7.70 6.93
C LEU A 19 -5.46 8.91 5.99
N GLY A 20 -5.01 8.66 4.76
CA GLY A 20 -4.81 9.70 3.75
C GLY A 20 -6.05 10.57 3.50
N PRO A 21 -7.19 9.99 3.06
CA PRO A 21 -8.41 10.73 2.81
C PRO A 21 -9.05 11.31 4.08
N ALA A 22 -8.96 10.64 5.23
CA ALA A 22 -9.58 11.11 6.48
C ALA A 22 -8.83 12.29 7.10
N LEU A 23 -7.50 12.22 7.18
CA LEU A 23 -6.68 13.23 7.86
C LEU A 23 -6.25 14.38 6.93
N PHE A 24 -6.01 14.10 5.64
CA PHE A 24 -5.45 15.07 4.69
C PHE A 24 -6.20 15.12 3.35
N PRO A 25 -7.53 15.32 3.33
CA PRO A 25 -8.37 15.17 2.13
C PRO A 25 -7.92 16.02 0.94
N LYS A 26 -7.48 17.27 1.17
CA LYS A 26 -7.02 18.16 0.09
C LYS A 26 -5.71 17.68 -0.55
N LYS A 27 -4.74 17.29 0.27
CA LYS A 27 -3.43 16.78 -0.20
C LYS A 27 -3.59 15.43 -0.86
N TRP A 28 -4.38 14.54 -0.26
CA TRP A 28 -4.68 13.23 -0.81
C TRP A 28 -5.32 13.34 -2.20
N ARG A 29 -6.32 14.21 -2.37
CA ARG A 29 -6.95 14.44 -3.68
C ARG A 29 -5.96 14.96 -4.73
N ALA A 30 -5.07 15.88 -4.37
CA ALA A 30 -4.04 16.39 -5.28
C ALA A 30 -3.04 15.29 -5.68
N TYR A 31 -2.62 14.46 -4.72
CA TYR A 31 -1.75 13.33 -4.96
C TYR A 31 -2.40 12.28 -5.88
N MET A 32 -3.66 11.93 -5.64
CA MET A 32 -4.44 11.04 -6.51
C MET A 32 -4.57 11.58 -7.94
N ALA A 33 -4.79 12.89 -8.10
CA ALA A 33 -4.85 13.52 -9.42
C ALA A 33 -3.50 13.44 -10.15
N GLN A 34 -2.39 13.67 -9.44
CA GLN A 34 -1.05 13.54 -10.00
C GLN A 34 -0.73 12.09 -10.41
N LEU A 35 -1.15 11.12 -9.60
CA LEU A 35 -1.05 9.69 -9.91
C LEU A 35 -1.85 9.33 -11.16
N ALA A 36 -3.09 9.82 -11.27
CA ALA A 36 -3.93 9.58 -12.44
C ALA A 36 -3.36 10.22 -13.73
N SER A 37 -2.61 11.32 -13.62
CA SER A 37 -1.94 11.95 -14.76
C SER A 37 -0.54 11.38 -15.05
N SER A 38 -0.04 10.46 -14.24
CA SER A 38 1.30 9.87 -14.41
C SER A 38 1.30 8.82 -15.53
N ASP A 39 2.44 8.65 -16.20
CA ASP A 39 2.61 7.63 -17.23
C ASP A 39 2.41 6.21 -16.66
N GLU A 40 1.75 5.34 -17.43
CA GLU A 40 1.38 3.98 -17.01
C GLU A 40 2.61 3.15 -16.63
N ARG A 41 3.76 3.38 -17.29
CA ARG A 41 5.02 2.69 -16.96
C ARG A 41 5.50 3.05 -15.57
N THR A 42 5.42 4.32 -15.20
CA THR A 42 5.83 4.79 -13.86
C THR A 42 4.96 4.15 -12.79
N LEU A 43 3.64 4.11 -13.00
CA LEU A 43 2.70 3.48 -12.06
C LEU A 43 3.00 1.99 -11.88
N LYS A 44 3.26 1.27 -12.98
CA LYS A 44 3.65 -0.15 -12.93
C LYS A 44 4.95 -0.37 -12.15
N VAL A 45 5.98 0.43 -12.40
CA VAL A 45 7.27 0.32 -11.71
C VAL A 45 7.11 0.55 -10.21
N VAL A 46 6.37 1.58 -9.81
CA VAL A 46 6.08 1.84 -8.40
C VAL A 46 5.37 0.66 -7.76
N GLY A 47 4.33 0.12 -8.42
CA GLY A 47 3.62 -1.07 -7.94
C GLY A 47 4.53 -2.30 -7.78
N ILE A 48 5.39 -2.56 -8.76
CA ILE A 48 6.35 -3.69 -8.71
C ILE A 48 7.32 -3.52 -7.55
N ILE A 49 7.89 -2.32 -7.36
CA ILE A 49 8.83 -2.05 -6.27
C ILE A 49 8.15 -2.27 -4.91
N LEU A 50 6.91 -1.80 -4.74
CA LEU A 50 6.15 -2.00 -3.51
C LEU A 50 5.89 -3.49 -3.23
N ILE A 51 5.48 -4.26 -4.24
CA ILE A 51 5.25 -5.70 -4.12
C ILE A 51 6.55 -6.43 -3.73
N LEU A 52 7.66 -6.15 -4.44
CA LEU A 52 8.95 -6.79 -4.16
C LEU A 52 9.47 -6.46 -2.77
N THR A 53 9.37 -5.18 -2.37
CA THR A 53 9.80 -4.74 -1.04
C THR A 53 8.94 -5.39 0.05
N GLY A 54 7.61 -5.43 -0.12
CA GLY A 54 6.70 -6.08 0.81
C GLY A 54 6.96 -7.59 0.93
N ALA A 55 7.18 -8.28 -0.20
CA ALA A 55 7.51 -9.70 -0.22
C ALA A 55 8.85 -9.99 0.46
N LEU A 56 9.87 -9.15 0.24
CA LEU A 56 11.16 -9.27 0.90
C LEU A 56 11.04 -9.10 2.41
N VAL A 57 10.36 -8.06 2.88
CA VAL A 57 10.13 -7.82 4.31
C VAL A 57 9.34 -8.98 4.95
N PHE A 58 8.27 -9.42 4.29
CA PHE A 58 7.49 -10.58 4.75
C PHE A 58 8.35 -11.83 4.88
N HIS A 59 9.19 -12.10 3.88
CA HIS A 59 10.06 -13.27 3.91
C HIS A 59 11.12 -13.17 5.01
N LEU A 60 11.77 -12.01 5.18
CA LEU A 60 12.76 -11.78 6.24
C LEU A 60 12.17 -11.98 7.64
N ILE A 61 10.97 -11.45 7.90
CA ILE A 61 10.30 -11.61 9.21
C ILE A 61 9.95 -13.08 9.48
N ASN A 62 9.59 -13.85 8.46
CA ASN A 62 9.25 -15.27 8.61
C ASN A 62 10.47 -16.21 8.54
N LEU A 63 11.65 -15.70 8.17
CA LEU A 63 12.89 -16.47 8.11
C LEU A 63 13.65 -16.48 9.45
N VAL A 64 13.44 -15.45 10.27
CA VAL A 64 13.98 -15.29 11.65
C VAL A 64 13.09 -16.01 12.64
#